data_AF-A0A067TIZ9-F1
#
_entry.id   AF-A0A067TIZ9-F1
#
_cell.length_a   1.000
_cell.length_b   1.000
_cell.length_c   1.000
_cell.angle_alpha   90.00
_cell.angle_beta   90.00
_cell.angle_gamma   90.00
#
_symmetry.space_group_name_H-M   'P 1'
#
loop_
_entity.id
_entity.type
_entity.pdbx_description
1 polymer ?
#
loop_
_entity_poly.entity_id
_entity_poly.type
_entity_poly.pdbx_seq_one_letter_code
_entity_poly.pdbx_strand_id
1 'polypeptide(L)'
;MSLDSILHRRPQTPWEQFLKSPLAFYAELFYKSCRKDSEQWISSRLTKSPSVRVVCISDRDTHNRQELQPSLPVGDILIRADERAHFTKWKPLLHTWLNRQSHPHKIFIAGNHDSCLYNPGFKDSLKDKFSDLVYLQERSVSLQVNGRELTFYGSPFTPQRGPWSFQYPRTTPSLDTGENDIWSSIPNNVDVLITHGPPRYHLDFRSGCIGLLWRVRPKLHIFGHIHAARETEILGWTKDQKAYERILSRTGGW
;
A
#
# COMPACT_ATOMS: atom_id res chain seq x y z
N MET A 1 16.97 -9.98 22.77
CA MET A 1 16.43 -8.61 22.59
C MET A 1 15.17 -8.52 23.43
N SER A 2 15.11 -7.59 24.40
CA SER A 2 13.90 -7.41 25.24
C SER A 2 12.81 -6.66 24.46
N LEU A 3 11.55 -6.80 24.86
CA LEU A 3 10.42 -6.06 24.26
C LEU A 3 10.62 -4.53 24.28
N ASP A 4 11.25 -4.00 25.34
CA ASP A 4 11.57 -2.57 25.44
C ASP A 4 12.54 -2.09 24.36
N SER A 5 13.48 -2.93 23.94
CA SER A 5 14.43 -2.59 22.87
C SER A 5 13.77 -2.50 21.48
N ILE A 6 12.60 -3.11 21.31
CA ILE A 6 11.81 -3.07 20.07
C ILE A 6 10.88 -1.85 20.08
N LEU A 7 10.25 -1.55 21.23
CA LEU A 7 9.31 -0.44 21.39
C LEU A 7 10.01 0.93 21.39
N HIS A 8 11.27 1.01 21.86
CA HIS A 8 12.03 2.26 21.97
C HIS A 8 13.22 2.34 21.02
N ARG A 9 13.13 1.68 19.86
CA ARG A 9 14.23 1.69 18.89
C ARG A 9 14.43 3.11 18.34
N ARG A 10 15.51 3.77 18.76
CA ARG A 10 15.88 5.09 18.22
C ARG A 10 16.08 4.99 16.70
N PRO A 11 15.59 5.98 15.92
CA PRO A 11 15.93 6.05 14.50
C PRO A 11 17.46 6.17 14.35
N GLN A 12 18.01 5.48 13.35
CA GLN A 12 19.46 5.52 13.11
C GLN A 12 19.88 6.93 12.70
N THR A 13 21.00 7.41 13.24
CA THR A 13 21.55 8.71 12.84
C THR A 13 22.10 8.65 11.41
N PRO A 14 22.25 9.79 10.69
CA PRO A 14 22.87 9.79 9.36
C PRO A 14 24.25 9.12 9.34
N TRP A 15 25.05 9.33 10.38
CA TRP A 15 26.38 8.73 10.51
C TRP A 15 26.32 7.21 10.70
N GLU A 16 25.37 6.72 11.49
CA GLU A 16 25.15 5.28 11.67
C GLU A 16 24.64 4.60 10.39
N GLN A 17 23.80 5.28 9.61
CA GLN A 17 23.34 4.79 8.31
C GLN A 17 24.49 4.72 7.31
N PHE A 18 25.33 5.76 7.26
CA PHE A 18 26.53 5.80 6.43
C PHE A 18 27.51 4.67 6.78
N LEU A 19 27.88 4.51 8.05
CA LEU A 19 28.81 3.45 8.48
C LEU A 19 28.27 2.04 8.18
N LYS A 20 26.95 1.84 8.26
CA LYS A 20 26.33 0.56 7.96
C LYS A 20 26.36 0.21 6.47
N SER A 21 26.15 1.19 5.60
CA SER A 21 26.22 0.99 4.15
C SER A 21 26.47 2.33 3.44
N PRO A 22 27.74 2.70 3.18
CA PRO A 22 28.08 3.95 2.52
C PRO A 22 27.42 4.09 1.15
N LEU A 23 27.39 2.99 0.40
CA LEU A 23 26.80 2.97 -0.93
C LEU A 23 25.28 3.19 -0.90
N ALA A 24 24.57 2.56 0.04
CA ALA A 24 23.12 2.78 0.18
C ALA A 24 22.82 4.21 0.65
N PHE A 25 23.63 4.75 1.56
CA PHE A 25 23.49 6.12 2.05
C PHE A 25 23.62 7.14 0.92
N TYR A 26 24.66 7.05 0.10
CA TYR A 26 24.82 7.96 -1.03
C TYR A 26 23.76 7.74 -2.12
N ALA A 27 23.36 6.50 -2.38
CA ALA A 27 22.29 6.21 -3.32
C ALA A 27 20.96 6.86 -2.88
N GLU A 28 20.63 6.82 -1.59
CA GLU A 28 19.45 7.46 -1.04
C GLU A 28 19.50 8.98 -1.17
N LEU A 29 20.65 9.61 -0.86
CA LEU A 29 20.83 11.05 -1.03
C LEU A 29 20.67 11.49 -2.49
N PHE A 30 21.31 10.77 -3.42
CA PHE A 30 21.22 11.04 -4.85
C PHE A 30 19.78 10.86 -5.35
N TYR A 31 19.14 9.74 -5.00
CA TYR A 31 17.78 9.46 -5.41
C TYR A 31 16.79 10.51 -4.90
N LYS A 32 16.93 10.95 -3.64
CA LYS A 32 16.14 12.06 -3.07
C LYS A 32 16.30 13.36 -3.86
N SER A 33 17.48 13.63 -4.41
CA SER A 33 17.72 14.79 -5.27
C SER A 33 16.97 14.64 -6.61
N CYS A 34 17.19 13.55 -7.34
CA CYS A 34 16.53 13.30 -8.63
C CYS A 34 15.00 13.25 -8.51
N ARG A 35 14.49 12.81 -7.37
CA ARG A 35 13.06 12.78 -7.07
C ARG A 35 12.47 14.18 -7.02
N LYS A 36 13.14 15.16 -6.41
CA LYS A 36 12.66 16.55 -6.35
C LYS A 36 12.47 17.14 -7.74
N ASP A 37 13.38 16.85 -8.67
CA ASP A 37 13.28 17.31 -10.05
C ASP A 37 12.07 16.66 -10.76
N SER A 38 11.84 15.37 -10.50
CA SER A 38 10.68 14.64 -11.03
C SER A 38 9.37 15.18 -10.47
N GLU A 39 9.31 15.46 -9.17
CA GLU A 39 8.15 16.05 -8.49
C GLU A 39 7.81 17.43 -9.08
N GLN A 40 8.79 18.31 -9.20
CA GLN A 40 8.62 19.63 -9.81
C GLN A 40 8.13 19.54 -11.26
N TRP A 41 8.72 18.64 -12.05
CA TRP A 41 8.32 18.42 -13.44
C TRP A 41 6.87 17.92 -13.54
N ILE A 42 6.46 16.95 -12.71
CA ILE A 42 5.08 16.44 -12.68
C ILE A 42 4.11 17.55 -12.26
N SER A 43 4.43 18.27 -11.17
CA SER A 43 3.60 19.39 -10.69
C SER A 43 3.41 20.48 -11.74
N SER A 44 4.44 20.78 -12.54
CA SER A 44 4.34 21.78 -13.63
C SER A 44 3.37 21.39 -14.75
N ARG A 45 3.09 20.09 -14.91
CA ARG A 45 2.22 19.52 -15.96
C ARG A 45 0.80 19.21 -15.50
N LEU A 46 0.53 19.29 -14.20
CA LEU A 46 -0.81 19.14 -13.64
C LEU A 46 -1.64 20.40 -13.93
N THR A 47 -2.09 20.59 -15.17
CA THR A 47 -2.95 21.72 -15.56
C THR A 47 -4.41 21.28 -15.75
N LYS A 48 -5.31 21.88 -14.94
CA LYS A 48 -6.75 22.17 -15.15
C LYS A 48 -7.63 21.13 -15.91
N SER A 49 -7.34 19.85 -15.84
CA SER A 49 -8.29 18.80 -16.22
C SER A 49 -9.15 18.42 -15.01
N PRO A 50 -10.37 17.87 -15.18
CA PRO A 50 -11.11 17.33 -14.06
C PRO A 50 -10.24 16.26 -13.37
N SER A 51 -9.87 16.51 -12.12
CA SER A 51 -9.08 15.60 -11.30
C SER A 51 -10.02 14.63 -10.59
N VAL A 52 -9.62 13.37 -10.48
CA VAL A 52 -10.27 12.44 -9.55
C VAL A 52 -9.59 12.55 -8.20
N ARG A 53 -10.38 12.80 -7.16
CA ARG A 53 -9.88 12.89 -5.78
C ARG A 53 -10.09 11.57 -5.07
N VAL A 54 -8.98 10.90 -4.79
CA VAL A 54 -8.94 9.65 -4.03
C VAL A 54 -8.54 9.96 -2.58
N VAL A 55 -9.41 9.60 -1.64
CA VAL A 55 -9.16 9.69 -0.20
C VAL A 55 -8.68 8.33 0.28
N CYS A 56 -7.44 8.27 0.75
CA CYS A 56 -6.80 7.01 1.16
C CYS A 56 -6.68 6.97 2.68
N ILE A 57 -7.09 5.86 3.28
CA ILE A 57 -6.88 5.57 4.70
C ILE A 57 -6.24 4.20 4.85
N SER A 58 -5.31 4.09 5.79
CA SER A 58 -4.73 2.82 6.17
C SER A 58 -4.27 2.85 7.64
N ASP A 59 -4.15 1.66 8.23
CA ASP A 59 -3.68 1.31 9.56
C ASP A 59 -4.15 2.23 10.68
N ARG A 60 -5.39 2.73 10.56
CA ARG A 60 -5.93 3.57 11.64
C ARG A 60 -6.27 2.66 12.80
N ASP A 61 -5.63 2.90 13.94
CA ASP A 61 -5.97 2.25 15.19
C ASP A 61 -7.38 2.66 15.64
N THR A 62 -8.38 1.96 15.13
CA THR A 62 -9.77 2.15 15.52
C THR A 62 -10.05 1.29 16.75
N HIS A 63 -9.41 1.58 17.88
CA HIS A 63 -9.80 1.08 19.20
C HIS A 63 -11.20 1.61 19.56
N ASN A 64 -12.24 1.11 18.89
CA ASN A 64 -13.65 1.38 19.17
C ASN A 64 -14.11 2.85 19.04
N ARG A 65 -13.29 3.72 18.46
CA ARG A 65 -13.49 5.18 18.45
C ARG A 65 -13.73 5.73 17.04
N GLN A 66 -14.52 5.02 16.24
CA GLN A 66 -14.92 5.46 14.89
C GLN A 66 -15.70 6.79 14.91
N GLU A 67 -16.43 7.05 16.00
CA GLU A 67 -17.20 8.29 16.23
C GLU A 67 -16.34 9.49 16.63
N LEU A 68 -15.10 9.27 17.08
CA LEU A 68 -14.14 10.34 17.42
C LEU A 68 -13.20 10.66 16.26
N GLN A 69 -13.45 10.10 15.08
CA GLN A 69 -12.62 10.38 13.92
C GLN A 69 -12.95 11.75 13.33
N PRO A 70 -11.93 12.53 12.92
CA PRO A 70 -12.17 13.75 12.16
C PRO A 70 -12.91 13.38 10.86
N SER A 71 -13.78 14.29 10.42
CA SER A 71 -14.48 14.16 9.14
C SER A 71 -13.47 13.92 8.03
N LEU A 72 -13.72 12.92 7.20
CA LEU A 72 -12.90 12.69 6.03
C LEU A 72 -13.11 13.85 5.04
N PRO A 73 -12.04 14.28 4.34
CA PRO A 73 -12.20 15.28 3.29
C PRO A 73 -13.14 14.75 2.20
N VAL A 74 -13.85 15.65 1.53
CA VAL A 74 -14.70 15.29 0.39
C VAL A 74 -13.81 14.78 -0.75
N GLY A 75 -14.16 13.63 -1.32
CA GLY A 75 -13.54 13.04 -2.51
C GLY A 75 -14.48 12.12 -3.28
N ASP A 76 -14.07 11.75 -4.49
CA ASP A 76 -14.84 10.90 -5.40
C ASP A 76 -14.78 9.43 -5.00
N ILE A 77 -13.64 9.02 -4.42
CA ILE A 77 -13.35 7.62 -4.07
C ILE A 77 -12.73 7.58 -2.68
N LEU A 78 -13.27 6.75 -1.80
CA LEU A 78 -12.66 6.37 -0.53
C LEU A 78 -12.01 5.00 -0.67
N ILE A 79 -10.71 4.92 -0.39
CA ILE A 79 -9.96 3.66 -0.40
C ILE A 79 -9.42 3.36 0.99
N ARG A 80 -9.74 2.18 1.50
CA ARG A 80 -9.22 1.65 2.77
C ARG A 80 -8.31 0.45 2.51
N ALA A 81 -7.03 0.60 2.85
CA ALA A 81 -5.99 -0.40 2.62
C ALA A 81 -5.43 -0.94 3.95
N ASP A 82 -6.28 -1.44 4.85
CA ASP A 82 -5.83 -1.83 6.19
C ASP A 82 -6.52 -3.00 6.87
N GLU A 83 -5.84 -3.37 7.97
CA GLU A 83 -6.14 -4.39 8.95
C GLU A 83 -6.98 -3.87 10.14
N ARG A 84 -7.67 -4.82 10.78
CA ARG A 84 -8.31 -4.79 12.12
C ARG A 84 -9.84 -4.90 12.11
N ALA A 85 -10.39 -5.84 11.34
CA ALA A 85 -11.59 -6.55 11.79
C ALA A 85 -11.24 -7.57 12.89
N HIS A 86 -10.55 -7.13 13.95
CA HIS A 86 -10.38 -7.96 15.13
C HIS A 86 -11.75 -8.14 15.76
N PHE A 87 -12.16 -9.39 15.90
CA PHE A 87 -13.45 -9.83 16.41
C PHE A 87 -14.62 -9.64 15.44
N THR A 88 -15.26 -10.76 15.15
CA THR A 88 -16.51 -10.97 14.40
C THR A 88 -17.66 -9.98 14.71
N LYS A 89 -17.57 -9.20 15.79
CA LYS A 89 -18.53 -8.13 16.16
C LYS A 89 -18.31 -6.78 15.45
N TRP A 90 -17.13 -6.50 14.88
CA TRP A 90 -16.77 -5.18 14.36
C TRP A 90 -17.21 -4.88 12.92
N LYS A 91 -17.62 -5.91 12.17
CA LYS A 91 -17.91 -5.76 10.73
C LYS A 91 -19.15 -4.93 10.41
N PRO A 92 -20.27 -5.02 11.15
CA PRO A 92 -21.40 -4.09 10.97
C PRO A 92 -20.98 -2.64 11.22
N LEU A 93 -20.05 -2.40 12.16
CA LEU A 93 -19.54 -1.06 12.46
C LEU A 93 -18.66 -0.54 11.31
N LEU A 94 -17.78 -1.37 10.75
CA LEU A 94 -17.00 -1.00 9.56
C LEU A 94 -17.92 -0.68 8.36
N HIS A 95 -18.92 -1.53 8.09
CA HIS A 95 -19.92 -1.28 7.05
C HIS A 95 -20.61 0.07 7.28
N THR A 96 -21.16 0.24 8.47
CA THR A 96 -21.94 1.42 8.86
C THR A 96 -21.08 2.66 8.74
N TRP A 97 -19.83 2.61 9.21
CA TRP A 97 -18.91 3.72 9.13
C TRP A 97 -18.53 4.06 7.69
N LEU A 98 -18.17 3.07 6.86
CA LEU A 98 -17.86 3.29 5.44
C LEU A 98 -19.08 3.82 4.68
N ASN A 99 -20.26 3.27 4.91
CA ASN A 99 -21.49 3.72 4.25
C ASN A 99 -21.86 5.14 4.61
N ARG A 100 -21.63 5.58 5.86
CA ARG A 100 -21.85 6.96 6.31
C ARG A 100 -20.95 7.99 5.63
N GLN A 101 -19.86 7.57 4.99
CA GLN A 101 -18.97 8.52 4.30
C GLN A 101 -19.65 9.05 3.02
N SER A 102 -19.47 10.33 2.74
CA SER A 102 -20.07 11.03 1.60
C SER A 102 -19.52 10.66 0.22
N HIS A 103 -18.62 9.68 0.15
CA HIS A 103 -17.90 9.33 -1.07
C HIS A 103 -18.77 8.43 -1.95
N PRO A 104 -18.94 8.73 -3.25
CA PRO A 104 -19.72 7.90 -4.17
C PRO A 104 -19.19 6.47 -4.29
N HIS A 105 -17.87 6.30 -4.38
CA HIS A 105 -17.23 5.00 -4.49
C HIS A 105 -16.41 4.69 -3.24
N LYS A 106 -16.55 3.47 -2.73
CA LYS A 106 -15.88 3.00 -1.52
C LYS A 106 -15.24 1.65 -1.82
N ILE A 107 -13.92 1.59 -1.75
CA ILE A 107 -13.14 0.38 -2.03
C ILE A 107 -12.37 0.01 -0.76
N PHE A 108 -12.32 -1.28 -0.45
CA PHE A 108 -11.48 -1.78 0.62
C PHE A 108 -10.86 -3.13 0.27
N ILE A 109 -9.68 -3.39 0.85
CA ILE A 109 -9.01 -4.69 0.84
C ILE A 109 -8.89 -5.22 2.26
N ALA A 110 -8.62 -6.51 2.41
CA ALA A 110 -8.29 -7.12 3.69
C ALA A 110 -6.80 -6.90 4.04
N GLY A 111 -6.46 -7.07 5.32
CA GLY A 111 -5.09 -7.17 5.81
C GLY A 111 -4.80 -8.51 6.50
N ASN A 112 -3.56 -8.70 6.94
CA ASN A 112 -3.10 -9.96 7.53
C ASN A 112 -3.81 -10.37 8.83
N HIS A 113 -4.50 -9.43 9.49
CA HIS A 113 -5.30 -9.71 10.69
C HIS A 113 -6.77 -10.12 10.40
N ASP A 114 -7.22 -10.05 9.15
CA ASP A 114 -8.62 -10.33 8.78
C ASP A 114 -8.85 -11.81 8.44
N SER A 115 -8.54 -12.71 9.38
CA SER A 115 -8.65 -14.17 9.19
C SER A 115 -10.03 -14.66 8.72
N CYS A 116 -11.06 -13.91 9.08
CA CYS A 116 -12.42 -14.15 8.64
C CYS A 116 -12.67 -13.85 7.16
N LEU A 117 -11.95 -12.91 6.55
CA LEU A 117 -12.01 -12.62 5.10
C LEU A 117 -11.18 -13.63 4.29
N TYR A 118 -10.24 -14.32 4.93
CA TYR A 118 -9.48 -15.40 4.34
C TYR A 118 -10.35 -16.65 4.11
N ASN A 119 -11.33 -16.89 4.99
CA ASN A 119 -12.25 -18.02 4.90
C ASN A 119 -13.31 -17.84 3.79
N PRO A 120 -13.45 -18.79 2.83
CA PRO A 120 -14.35 -18.65 1.68
C PRO A 120 -15.82 -18.41 2.04
N GLY A 121 -16.36 -19.13 3.03
CA GLY A 121 -17.78 -19.04 3.39
C GLY A 121 -18.22 -17.66 3.88
N PHE A 122 -17.30 -16.86 4.44
CA PHE A 122 -17.63 -15.48 4.82
C PHE A 122 -17.59 -14.53 3.62
N LYS A 123 -16.72 -14.78 2.63
CA LYS A 123 -16.58 -13.96 1.43
C LYS A 123 -17.86 -13.90 0.61
N ASP A 124 -18.59 -15.01 0.51
CA ASP A 124 -19.86 -15.03 -0.21
C ASP A 124 -20.92 -14.21 0.52
N SER A 125 -20.95 -14.30 1.86
CA SER A 125 -21.86 -13.49 2.69
C SER A 125 -21.57 -11.97 2.66
N LEU A 126 -20.37 -11.56 2.23
CA LEU A 126 -20.04 -10.13 2.08
C LEU A 126 -20.76 -9.49 0.90
N LYS A 127 -20.89 -10.20 -0.21
CA LYS A 127 -21.53 -9.65 -1.41
C LYS A 127 -22.97 -9.24 -1.11
N ASP A 128 -23.67 -10.07 -0.35
CA ASP A 128 -25.07 -9.84 0.01
C ASP A 128 -25.22 -8.76 1.08
N LYS A 129 -24.25 -8.63 1.99
CA LYS A 129 -24.33 -7.71 3.14
C LYS A 129 -23.75 -6.31 2.87
N PHE A 130 -22.88 -6.17 1.88
CA PHE A 130 -22.08 -4.97 1.63
C PHE A 130 -22.15 -4.57 0.15
N SER A 131 -23.36 -4.56 -0.45
CA SER A 131 -23.58 -4.23 -1.86
C SER A 131 -23.06 -2.84 -2.26
N ASP A 132 -23.02 -1.91 -1.31
CA ASP A 132 -22.60 -0.52 -1.51
C ASP A 132 -21.07 -0.34 -1.43
N LEU A 133 -20.33 -1.39 -1.08
CA LEU A 133 -18.87 -1.36 -0.94
C LEU A 133 -18.22 -2.33 -1.92
N VAL A 134 -17.06 -1.94 -2.45
CA VAL A 134 -16.28 -2.80 -3.32
C VAL A 134 -15.15 -3.44 -2.52
N TYR A 135 -15.29 -4.74 -2.25
CA TYR A 135 -14.23 -5.56 -1.65
C TYR A 135 -13.33 -6.16 -2.74
N LEU A 136 -12.03 -5.88 -2.69
CA LEU A 136 -11.04 -6.44 -3.61
C LEU A 136 -10.12 -7.43 -2.91
N GLN A 137 -9.95 -8.60 -3.52
CA GLN A 137 -9.01 -9.64 -3.10
C GLN A 137 -8.58 -10.43 -4.34
N GLU A 138 -7.36 -10.15 -4.81
CA GLU A 138 -6.80 -10.70 -6.05
C GLU A 138 -7.70 -10.45 -7.27
N ARG A 139 -8.32 -9.27 -7.32
CA ARG A 139 -9.32 -8.91 -8.34
C ARG A 139 -9.23 -7.44 -8.70
N SER A 140 -9.69 -7.15 -9.91
CA SER A 140 -9.88 -5.80 -10.41
C SER A 140 -11.35 -5.40 -10.50
N VAL A 141 -11.58 -4.09 -10.48
CA VAL A 141 -12.87 -3.45 -10.79
C VAL A 141 -12.60 -2.21 -11.64
N SER A 142 -13.46 -1.96 -12.61
CA SER A 142 -13.46 -0.69 -13.34
C SER A 142 -14.62 0.16 -12.86
N LEU A 143 -14.36 1.42 -12.52
CA LEU A 143 -15.37 2.38 -12.08
C LEU A 143 -15.37 3.61 -12.98
N GLN A 144 -16.55 4.12 -13.29
CA GLN A 144 -16.73 5.38 -14.01
C GLN A 144 -16.76 6.52 -13.00
N VAL A 145 -15.75 7.39 -13.02
CA VAL A 145 -15.60 8.50 -12.08
C VAL A 145 -15.31 9.77 -12.85
N ASN A 146 -16.19 10.78 -12.72
CA ASN A 146 -16.08 12.06 -13.41
C ASN A 146 -15.87 11.91 -14.94
N GLY A 147 -16.59 10.97 -15.56
CA GLY A 147 -16.53 10.68 -17.00
C GLY A 147 -15.28 9.92 -17.47
N ARG A 148 -14.51 9.33 -16.54
CA ARG A 148 -13.33 8.51 -16.83
C ARG A 148 -13.50 7.12 -16.25
N GLU A 149 -13.09 6.12 -17.02
CA GLU A 149 -12.93 4.76 -16.50
C GLU A 149 -11.60 4.66 -15.77
N LEU A 150 -11.63 4.19 -14.53
CA LEU A 150 -10.44 3.88 -13.73
C LEU A 150 -10.48 2.42 -13.32
N THR A 151 -9.38 1.71 -13.58
CA THR A 151 -9.22 0.31 -13.17
C THR A 151 -8.44 0.21 -11.85
N PHE A 152 -9.07 -0.40 -10.86
CA PHE A 152 -8.50 -0.67 -9.55
C PHE A 152 -8.16 -2.14 -9.44
N TYR A 153 -7.06 -2.48 -8.77
CA TYR A 153 -6.74 -3.86 -8.39
C TYR A 153 -6.38 -3.90 -6.91
N GLY A 154 -6.91 -4.89 -6.18
CA GLY A 154 -6.68 -5.03 -4.75
C GLY A 154 -6.09 -6.38 -4.35
N SER A 155 -5.04 -6.35 -3.54
CA SER A 155 -4.41 -7.54 -2.95
C SER A 155 -4.17 -7.40 -1.44
N PRO A 156 -4.65 -8.34 -0.61
CA PRO A 156 -4.35 -8.34 0.82
C PRO A 156 -2.98 -8.94 1.17
N PHE A 157 -2.27 -9.51 0.19
CA PHE A 157 -1.13 -10.38 0.46
C PHE A 157 0.15 -9.63 0.88
N THR A 158 0.85 -10.17 1.89
CA THR A 158 2.11 -9.64 2.40
C THR A 158 3.18 -10.73 2.58
N PRO A 159 4.48 -10.38 2.54
CA PRO A 159 5.55 -11.34 2.85
C PRO A 159 5.41 -11.86 4.29
N GLN A 160 5.54 -13.17 4.48
CA GLN A 160 5.23 -13.82 5.76
C GLN A 160 5.97 -13.22 6.97
N ARG A 161 5.22 -12.81 7.99
CA ARG A 161 5.71 -12.24 9.26
C ARG A 161 4.99 -12.88 10.43
N GLY A 162 5.25 -14.16 10.69
CA GLY A 162 4.55 -14.93 11.71
C GLY A 162 3.32 -15.68 11.16
N PRO A 163 2.40 -16.12 12.03
CA PRO A 163 1.29 -17.00 11.66
C PRO A 163 -0.01 -16.23 11.36
N TRP A 164 0.05 -15.20 10.50
CA TRP A 164 -1.11 -14.37 10.16
C TRP A 164 -1.73 -14.78 8.81
N SER A 165 -2.94 -14.29 8.52
CA SER A 165 -3.63 -14.55 7.25
C SER A 165 -3.02 -13.72 6.11
N PHE A 166 -3.36 -14.06 4.86
CA PHE A 166 -2.92 -13.32 3.67
C PHE A 166 -1.39 -13.11 3.61
N GLN A 167 -0.64 -14.16 3.91
CA GLN A 167 0.81 -14.15 3.85
C GLN A 167 1.33 -15.20 2.90
N TYR A 168 2.35 -14.85 2.13
CA TYR A 168 3.07 -15.76 1.23
C TYR A 168 4.51 -15.97 1.71
N PRO A 169 5.12 -17.13 1.43
CA PRO A 169 6.50 -17.41 1.81
C PRO A 169 7.44 -16.33 1.30
N ARG A 170 8.39 -15.91 2.15
CA ARG A 170 9.43 -14.98 1.70
C ARG A 170 10.40 -15.72 0.78
N THR A 171 10.25 -15.51 -0.51
CA THR A 171 11.27 -15.86 -1.49
C THR A 171 12.33 -14.75 -1.52
N THR A 172 13.55 -15.09 -1.92
CA THR A 172 14.58 -14.14 -2.34
C THR A 172 14.53 -14.01 -3.87
N PRO A 173 13.58 -13.26 -4.46
CA PRO A 173 13.68 -12.97 -5.87
C PRO A 173 14.87 -12.04 -6.09
N SER A 174 15.73 -12.40 -7.04
CA SER A 174 16.70 -11.46 -7.58
C SER A 174 15.92 -10.40 -8.38
N LEU A 175 16.36 -9.13 -8.36
CA LEU A 175 15.81 -8.11 -9.26
C LEU A 175 15.91 -8.51 -10.74
N ASP A 176 16.84 -9.42 -11.05
CA ASP A 176 17.12 -9.89 -12.41
C ASP A 176 16.11 -10.97 -12.89
N THR A 177 15.46 -11.72 -11.98
CA THR A 177 14.45 -12.73 -12.35
C THR A 177 13.01 -12.21 -12.26
N GLY A 178 12.75 -11.12 -11.54
CA GLY A 178 11.47 -10.38 -11.57
C GLY A 178 10.22 -11.11 -11.06
N GLU A 179 10.28 -12.42 -10.87
CA GLU A 179 9.11 -13.27 -10.60
C GLU A 179 8.96 -13.55 -9.11
N ASN A 180 8.18 -12.68 -8.47
CA ASN A 180 7.28 -13.17 -7.42
C ASN A 180 5.99 -13.57 -8.14
N ASP A 181 5.82 -14.86 -8.40
CA ASP A 181 4.69 -15.45 -9.13
C ASP A 181 3.32 -14.96 -8.59
N ILE A 182 3.23 -14.64 -7.30
CA ILE A 182 2.01 -14.11 -6.69
C ILE A 182 1.45 -12.86 -7.37
N TRP A 183 2.28 -12.09 -8.08
CA TRP A 183 1.87 -10.86 -8.73
C TRP A 183 1.62 -11.02 -10.24
N SER A 184 1.86 -12.21 -10.80
CA SER A 184 1.64 -12.50 -12.23
C SER A 184 0.17 -12.31 -12.65
N SER A 185 -0.75 -12.47 -11.69
CA SER A 185 -2.20 -12.33 -11.87
C SER A 185 -2.69 -10.88 -12.02
N ILE A 186 -1.87 -9.87 -11.69
CA ILE A 186 -2.30 -8.46 -11.79
C ILE A 186 -2.32 -8.04 -13.26
N PRO A 187 -3.44 -7.50 -13.78
CA PRO A 187 -3.50 -6.98 -15.14
C PRO A 187 -2.50 -5.84 -15.40
N ASN A 188 -2.04 -5.71 -16.64
CA ASN A 188 -1.08 -4.66 -17.03
C ASN A 188 -1.71 -3.25 -17.07
N ASN A 189 -3.03 -3.13 -17.09
CA ASN A 189 -3.78 -1.89 -17.27
C ASN A 189 -4.44 -1.41 -15.96
N VAL A 190 -3.74 -1.53 -14.83
CA VAL A 190 -4.23 -1.05 -13.53
C VAL A 190 -3.82 0.41 -13.32
N ASP A 191 -4.80 1.29 -13.16
CA ASP A 191 -4.57 2.70 -12.82
C ASP A 191 -4.21 2.84 -11.33
N VAL A 192 -4.96 2.17 -10.47
CA VAL A 192 -4.82 2.26 -9.01
C VAL A 192 -4.60 0.88 -8.41
N LEU A 193 -3.39 0.65 -7.92
CA LEU A 193 -3.03 -0.57 -7.22
C LEU A 193 -3.23 -0.38 -5.71
N ILE A 194 -3.88 -1.33 -5.06
CA ILE A 194 -4.14 -1.31 -3.62
C ILE A 194 -3.55 -2.59 -3.04
N THR A 195 -2.54 -2.49 -2.19
CA THR A 195 -1.96 -3.66 -1.50
C THR A 195 -1.95 -3.46 0.00
N HIS A 196 -2.03 -4.53 0.80
CA HIS A 196 -1.89 -4.37 2.25
C HIS A 196 -0.47 -3.92 2.61
N GLY A 197 0.55 -4.59 2.08
CA GLY A 197 1.95 -4.27 2.32
C GLY A 197 2.56 -3.29 1.31
N PRO A 198 3.65 -2.58 1.69
CA PRO A 198 4.35 -1.67 0.81
C PRO A 198 5.13 -2.40 -0.30
N PRO A 199 5.45 -1.71 -1.41
CA PRO A 199 6.45 -2.18 -2.36
C PRO A 199 7.86 -2.05 -1.76
N ARG A 200 8.79 -2.93 -2.17
CA ARG A 200 10.19 -2.89 -1.69
C ARG A 200 10.85 -1.55 -2.05
N TYR A 201 11.68 -1.03 -1.14
CA TYR A 201 12.49 0.20 -1.28
C TYR A 201 11.75 1.54 -1.22
N HIS A 202 10.42 1.52 -1.17
CA HIS A 202 9.59 2.72 -1.13
C HIS A 202 8.67 2.67 0.09
N LEU A 203 8.97 3.51 1.09
CA LEU A 203 8.22 3.60 2.36
C LEU A 203 8.07 2.25 3.09
N ASP A 204 9.02 1.33 2.88
CA ASP A 204 8.80 -0.09 3.18
C ASP A 204 9.36 -0.53 4.55
N PHE A 205 10.19 0.30 5.19
CA PHE A 205 10.96 -0.07 6.38
C PHE A 205 11.61 -1.46 6.26
N ARG A 206 12.16 -1.76 5.08
CA ARG A 206 12.75 -3.05 4.73
C ARG A 206 11.78 -4.25 4.79
N SER A 207 10.49 -4.00 4.58
CA SER A 207 9.41 -4.99 4.69
C SER A 207 8.64 -5.20 3.39
N GLY A 208 8.98 -4.46 2.35
CA GLY A 208 8.16 -4.41 1.15
C GLY A 208 8.33 -5.57 0.18
N CYS A 209 7.39 -5.68 -0.74
CA CYS A 209 7.29 -6.72 -1.75
C CYS A 209 8.19 -6.41 -2.95
N ILE A 210 9.09 -7.33 -3.32
CA ILE A 210 9.97 -7.18 -4.48
C ILE A 210 9.17 -7.39 -5.79
N GLY A 211 9.51 -6.62 -6.83
CA GLY A 211 9.00 -6.84 -8.21
C GLY A 211 7.59 -6.29 -8.48
N LEU A 212 6.95 -5.67 -7.49
CA LEU A 212 5.57 -5.20 -7.63
C LEU A 212 5.44 -3.99 -8.57
N LEU A 213 6.25 -2.95 -8.35
CA LEU A 213 6.10 -1.65 -9.01
C LEU A 213 6.47 -1.66 -10.49
N TRP A 214 7.63 -2.21 -10.85
CA TRP A 214 8.12 -2.16 -12.25
C TRP A 214 7.31 -3.01 -13.22
N ARG A 215 6.60 -4.03 -12.72
CA ARG A 215 5.72 -4.87 -13.53
C ARG A 215 4.39 -4.17 -13.84
N VAL A 216 3.73 -3.61 -12.82
CA VAL A 216 2.38 -2.99 -12.98
C VAL A 216 2.46 -1.55 -13.43
N ARG A 217 3.42 -0.78 -12.90
CA ARG A 217 3.59 0.67 -13.10
C ARG A 217 2.27 1.46 -12.94
N PRO A 218 1.57 1.32 -11.81
CA PRO A 218 0.28 1.99 -11.61
C PRO A 218 0.47 3.52 -11.53
N LYS A 219 -0.58 4.28 -11.83
CA LYS A 219 -0.60 5.74 -11.65
C LYS A 219 -0.64 6.11 -10.17
N LEU A 220 -1.27 5.27 -9.35
CA LEU A 220 -1.36 5.42 -7.91
C LEU A 220 -1.21 4.04 -7.24
N HIS A 221 -0.34 3.92 -6.25
CA HIS A 221 -0.21 2.73 -5.41
C HIS A 221 -0.51 3.11 -3.96
N ILE A 222 -1.55 2.51 -3.39
CA ILE A 222 -1.98 2.74 -2.01
C ILE A 222 -1.68 1.49 -1.20
N PHE A 223 -1.06 1.68 -0.04
CA PHE A 223 -0.72 0.59 0.87
C PHE A 223 -0.66 1.02 2.33
N GLY A 224 -0.53 0.03 3.20
CA GLY A 224 -0.48 0.14 4.65
C GLY A 224 0.57 -0.77 5.26
N HIS A 225 0.16 -1.49 6.30
CA HIS A 225 0.90 -2.42 7.13
C HIS A 225 2.05 -1.82 7.96
N ILE A 226 2.70 -0.75 7.49
CA ILE A 226 3.84 -0.11 8.18
C ILE A 226 3.40 1.24 8.76
N HIS A 227 2.91 1.20 9.99
CA HIS A 227 2.30 2.37 10.66
C HIS A 227 3.27 3.56 10.81
N ALA A 228 4.58 3.28 10.88
CA ALA A 228 5.63 4.29 11.00
C ALA A 228 5.98 4.99 9.68
N ALA A 229 5.38 4.58 8.55
CA ALA A 229 5.77 4.98 7.20
C ALA A 229 4.77 5.87 6.47
N ARG A 230 3.91 6.60 7.20
CA ARG A 230 2.89 7.46 6.59
C ARG A 230 3.55 8.61 5.83
N GLU A 231 3.68 8.46 4.52
CA GLU A 231 4.26 9.45 3.61
C GLU A 231 3.68 9.28 2.19
N THR A 232 4.09 10.15 1.28
CA THR A 232 3.82 10.02 -0.16
C THR A 232 5.10 10.17 -0.95
N GLU A 233 5.22 9.37 -2.02
CA GLU A 233 6.37 9.38 -2.90
C GLU A 233 5.90 9.40 -4.36
N ILE A 234 6.48 10.29 -5.16
CA ILE A 234 6.23 10.35 -6.60
C ILE A 234 7.34 9.59 -7.33
N LEU A 235 6.95 8.58 -8.12
CA LEU A 235 7.88 7.78 -8.90
C LEU A 235 7.92 8.27 -10.34
N GLY A 236 9.12 8.61 -10.82
CA GLY A 236 9.36 9.04 -12.20
C GLY A 236 9.61 7.90 -13.18
N TRP A 237 9.79 6.65 -12.69
CA TRP A 237 10.17 5.48 -13.49
C TRP A 237 11.48 5.70 -14.28
N THR A 238 12.45 6.38 -13.65
CA THR A 238 13.71 6.77 -14.29
C THR A 238 14.80 5.70 -14.17
N LYS A 239 15.88 5.86 -14.93
CA LYS A 239 17.07 5.02 -14.79
C LYS A 239 17.72 5.17 -13.40
N ASP A 240 17.65 6.38 -12.83
CA ASP A 240 18.19 6.67 -11.49
C ASP A 240 17.42 5.93 -10.40
N GLN A 241 16.09 5.88 -10.51
CA GLN A 241 15.25 5.06 -9.63
C GLN A 241 15.66 3.58 -9.71
N LYS A 242 15.79 3.05 -10.92
CA LYS A 242 16.18 1.65 -11.12
C LYS A 242 17.59 1.35 -10.56
N ALA A 243 18.52 2.29 -10.70
CA ALA A 243 19.86 2.18 -10.13
C ALA A 243 19.83 2.19 -8.59
N TYR A 244 19.07 3.10 -7.99
CA TYR A 244 18.85 3.17 -6.55
C TYR A 244 18.31 1.85 -5.98
N GLU A 245 17.22 1.32 -6.56
CA GLU A 245 16.63 0.06 -6.12
C GLU A 245 17.60 -1.12 -6.27
N ARG A 246 18.43 -1.13 -7.31
CA ARG A 246 19.47 -2.15 -7.53
C ARG A 246 20.60 -2.08 -6.51
N ILE A 247 20.96 -0.88 -6.07
CA ILE A 247 21.95 -0.70 -5.00
C ILE A 247 21.37 -1.21 -3.68
N LEU A 248 20.11 -0.88 -3.38
CA LEU A 248 19.45 -1.31 -2.15
C LEU A 248 19.25 -2.83 -2.10
N SER A 249 18.98 -3.48 -3.24
CA SER A 249 18.86 -4.94 -3.28
C SER A 249 20.16 -5.68 -2.98
N ARG A 250 21.31 -5.05 -3.22
CA ARG A 250 22.64 -5.62 -2.98
C ARG A 250 23.17 -5.33 -1.58
N THR A 251 22.59 -4.34 -0.91
CA THR A 251 23.05 -3.86 0.41
C THR A 251 22.17 -4.32 1.57
N GLY A 252 21.17 -5.18 1.30
CA GLY A 252 20.31 -5.76 2.32
C GLY A 252 19.77 -7.14 1.94
N GLY A 253 20.16 -8.16 2.71
CA GLY A 253 19.39 -9.40 2.84
C GLY A 253 18.11 -9.16 3.66
N TRP A 254 17.19 -10.14 3.60
CA TRP A 254 16.00 -10.17 4.45
C TRP A 254 16.35 -10.24 5.94
#